data_AF-A0A653U5K0-F1
#
_entry.id   AF-A0A653U5K0-F1
#
_cell.length_a   1.000
_cell.length_b   1.000
_cell.length_c   1.000
_cell.angle_alpha   90.00
_cell.angle_beta   90.00
_cell.angle_gamma   90.00
#
_symmetry.space_group_name_H-M   'P 1'
#
loop_
_entity.id
_entity.type
_entity.pdbx_description
1 polymer ?
#
loop_
_entity_poly.entity_id
_entity_poly.type
_entity_poly.pdbx_seq_one_letter_code
_entity_poly.pdbx_strand_id
1 'polypeptide(L)'
;MTDMPSDEPSDDYDPMIYDAMREAANRLGGLYMERWHLATSTDERDLWLQKNIAVSLEADAVDSFSLVDVQAKRAEFVERFRAEDDQG
;
A
#
# COMPACT_ATOMS: atom_id res chain seq x y z
N MET A 1 -18.55 -18.35 -40.93
CA MET A 1 -18.90 -18.08 -39.53
C MET A 1 -17.57 -17.88 -38.83
N THR A 2 -17.15 -16.63 -38.69
CA THR A 2 -15.80 -16.28 -38.21
C THR A 2 -15.76 -16.54 -36.72
N ASP A 3 -14.91 -17.48 -36.32
CA ASP A 3 -14.50 -17.69 -34.93
C ASP A 3 -13.76 -16.42 -34.49
N MET A 4 -14.47 -15.55 -33.77
CA MET A 4 -13.86 -14.45 -33.04
C MET A 4 -13.25 -15.06 -31.78
N PRO A 5 -11.94 -14.96 -31.54
CA PRO A 5 -11.43 -15.25 -30.22
C PRO A 5 -12.12 -14.26 -29.27
N SER A 6 -12.93 -14.79 -28.36
CA SER A 6 -13.37 -14.04 -27.19
C SER A 6 -12.11 -13.68 -26.43
N ASP A 7 -11.69 -12.43 -26.56
CA ASP A 7 -10.74 -11.76 -25.65
C ASP A 7 -11.48 -11.65 -24.30
N GLU A 8 -11.66 -12.79 -23.62
CA GLU A 8 -12.05 -12.77 -22.22
C GLU A 8 -10.90 -12.04 -21.51
N PRO A 9 -11.18 -10.93 -20.79
CA PRO A 9 -10.12 -10.26 -20.04
C PRO A 9 -9.49 -11.32 -19.14
N SER A 10 -8.19 -11.57 -19.33
CA SER A 10 -7.46 -12.35 -18.36
C SER A 10 -7.66 -11.64 -17.03
N ASP A 11 -8.25 -12.32 -16.05
CA ASP A 11 -8.26 -11.85 -14.67
C ASP A 11 -6.79 -11.82 -14.21
N ASP A 12 -6.09 -10.73 -14.53
CA ASP A 12 -4.72 -10.45 -14.10
C ASP A 12 -4.67 -10.11 -12.59
N TYR A 13 -5.82 -10.19 -11.92
CA TYR A 13 -5.94 -10.14 -10.47
C TYR A 13 -5.28 -11.36 -9.83
N ASP A 14 -4.10 -11.13 -9.24
CA ASP A 14 -3.46 -12.07 -8.33
C ASP A 14 -3.75 -11.66 -6.87
N PRO A 15 -4.67 -12.37 -6.18
CA PRO A 15 -5.04 -12.03 -4.81
C PRO A 15 -3.86 -12.13 -3.84
N MET A 16 -2.90 -13.03 -4.07
CA MET A 16 -1.73 -13.15 -3.18
C MET A 16 -0.82 -11.94 -3.30
N ILE A 17 -0.68 -11.38 -4.49
CA ILE A 17 0.15 -10.20 -4.73
C ILE A 17 -0.53 -8.94 -4.21
N TYR A 18 -1.85 -8.82 -4.40
CA TYR A 18 -2.64 -7.76 -3.79
C TYR A 18 -2.62 -7.82 -2.25
N ASP A 19 -2.78 -9.00 -1.66
CA ASP A 19 -2.67 -9.20 -0.21
C ASP A 19 -1.27 -8.83 0.29
N ALA A 20 -0.21 -9.22 -0.42
CA ALA A 20 1.15 -8.85 -0.06
C ALA A 20 1.41 -7.33 -0.13
N MET A 21 0.71 -6.61 -1.03
CA MET A 21 0.72 -5.14 -1.07
C MET A 21 -0.02 -4.55 0.14
N ARG A 22 -1.20 -5.08 0.47
CA ARG A 22 -1.99 -4.67 1.65
C ARG A 22 -1.24 -4.92 2.96
N GLU A 23 -0.55 -6.04 3.09
CA GLU A 23 0.30 -6.32 4.25
C GLU A 23 1.44 -5.30 4.38
N ALA A 24 2.08 -4.90 3.29
CA ALA A 24 3.12 -3.87 3.32
C ALA A 24 2.54 -2.51 3.76
N ALA A 25 1.37 -2.12 3.24
CA ALA A 25 0.65 -0.93 3.68
C ALA A 25 0.32 -0.98 5.18
N ASN A 26 -0.20 -2.11 5.67
CA ASN A 26 -0.55 -2.30 7.08
C ASN A 26 0.66 -2.20 8.00
N ARG A 27 1.82 -2.76 7.60
CA ARG A 27 3.06 -2.64 8.39
C ARG A 27 3.53 -1.19 8.48
N LEU A 28 3.49 -0.46 7.37
CA LEU A 28 3.83 0.97 7.34
C LEU A 28 2.86 1.80 8.19
N GLY A 29 1.55 1.55 8.07
CA GLY A 29 0.54 2.19 8.91
C GLY A 29 0.73 1.89 10.39
N GLY A 30 1.06 0.64 10.74
CA GLY A 30 1.39 0.23 12.10
C GLY A 30 2.56 1.02 12.69
N LEU A 31 3.65 1.21 11.93
CA LEU A 31 4.79 2.03 12.35
C LEU A 31 4.38 3.49 12.58
N TYR A 32 3.57 4.07 11.69
CA TYR A 32 3.08 5.44 11.89
C TYR A 32 2.19 5.55 13.14
N MET A 33 1.36 4.56 13.41
CA MET A 33 0.54 4.54 14.63
C MET A 33 1.38 4.36 15.91
N GLU A 34 2.46 3.58 15.87
CA GLU A 34 3.41 3.50 16.97
C GLU A 34 4.05 4.87 17.26
N ARG A 35 4.52 5.57 16.21
CA ARG A 35 5.07 6.93 16.34
C ARG A 35 4.03 7.92 16.84
N TRP A 36 2.78 7.79 16.38
CA TRP A 36 1.66 8.57 16.89
C TRP A 36 1.46 8.39 18.39
N HIS A 37 1.57 7.15 18.90
CA HIS A 37 1.48 6.86 20.33
C HIS A 37 2.64 7.44 21.14
N LEU A 38 3.85 7.48 20.57
CA LEU A 38 5.06 8.02 21.21
C LEU A 38 5.18 9.55 21.11
N ALA A 39 4.47 10.18 20.16
CA ALA A 39 4.52 11.61 19.93
C ALA A 39 4.07 12.44 21.15
N THR A 40 4.85 13.48 21.45
CA THR A 40 4.67 14.30 22.65
C THR A 40 3.97 15.63 22.37
N SER A 41 3.89 16.02 21.11
CA SER A 41 3.19 17.22 20.65
C SER A 41 1.99 16.88 19.77
N THR A 42 1.03 17.80 19.70
CA THR A 42 -0.12 17.68 18.80
C THR A 42 0.31 17.65 17.34
N ASP A 43 1.27 18.50 16.95
CA ASP A 43 1.74 18.58 15.56
C ASP A 43 2.38 17.27 15.09
N GLU A 44 3.19 16.62 15.94
CA GLU A 44 3.74 15.29 15.64
C GLU A 44 2.64 14.24 15.51
N ARG A 45 1.64 14.26 16.39
CA ARG A 45 0.49 13.35 16.31
C ARG A 45 -0.28 13.56 15.00
N ASP A 46 -0.58 14.80 14.64
CA ASP A 46 -1.31 15.09 13.41
C ASP A 46 -0.52 14.64 12.18
N LEU A 47 0.81 14.83 12.17
CA LEU A 47 1.68 14.33 11.11
C LEU A 47 1.59 12.81 10.95
N TRP A 48 1.76 12.05 12.04
CA TRP A 48 1.74 10.59 11.96
C TRP A 48 0.36 10.05 11.58
N LEU A 49 -0.70 10.68 12.08
CA LEU A 49 -2.07 10.34 11.70
C LEU A 49 -2.32 10.59 10.20
N GLN A 50 -1.90 11.75 9.68
CA GLN A 50 -2.03 12.08 8.26
C GLN A 50 -1.28 11.07 7.38
N LYS A 51 -0.05 10.69 7.79
CA LYS A 51 0.73 9.67 7.08
C LYS A 51 0.03 8.31 7.04
N ASN A 52 -0.56 7.87 8.16
CA ASN A 52 -1.33 6.63 8.21
C ASN A 52 -2.58 6.65 7.30
N ILE A 53 -3.32 7.77 7.31
CA ILE A 53 -4.46 7.98 6.42
C ILE A 53 -4.01 7.94 4.94
N ALA A 54 -2.92 8.62 4.61
CA ALA A 54 -2.38 8.65 3.25
C ALA A 54 -2.04 7.24 2.74
N VAL A 55 -1.35 6.41 3.53
CA VAL A 55 -1.04 5.01 3.14
C VAL A 55 -2.31 4.20 2.86
N SER A 56 -3.35 4.40 3.67
CA SER A 56 -4.62 3.70 3.49
C SER A 56 -5.29 4.09 2.16
N LEU A 57 -5.35 5.39 1.88
CA LEU A 57 -5.89 5.92 0.62
C LEU A 57 -5.07 5.48 -0.60
N GLU A 58 -3.75 5.48 -0.49
CA GLU A 58 -2.85 5.04 -1.55
C GLU A 58 -3.02 3.55 -1.86
N ALA A 59 -3.21 2.71 -0.85
CA ALA A 59 -3.43 1.29 -1.03
C ALA A 59 -4.81 0.99 -1.64
N ASP A 60 -5.83 1.77 -1.27
CA ASP A 60 -7.20 1.63 -1.81
C ASP A 60 -7.31 2.14 -3.27
N ALA A 61 -6.41 3.02 -3.70
CA ALA A 61 -6.41 3.62 -5.04
C ALA A 61 -5.65 2.79 -6.12
N VAL A 62 -4.99 1.69 -5.73
CA VAL A 62 -4.27 0.82 -6.68
C VAL A 62 -5.26 0.06 -7.55
N ASP A 63 -4.99 0.01 -8.86
CA ASP A 63 -5.69 -0.91 -9.75
C ASP A 63 -5.28 -2.35 -9.43
N SER A 64 -6.18 -3.10 -8.79
CA SER A 64 -5.93 -4.48 -8.37
C SER A 64 -5.74 -5.45 -9.53
N PHE A 65 -6.19 -5.11 -10.74
CA PHE A 65 -6.02 -5.94 -11.94
C PHE A 65 -4.69 -5.65 -12.66
N SER A 66 -3.98 -4.59 -12.28
CA SER A 66 -2.67 -4.26 -12.82
C SER A 66 -1.56 -4.84 -11.95
N LEU A 67 -1.03 -6.00 -12.34
CA LEU A 67 0.09 -6.64 -11.64
C LEU A 67 1.27 -5.69 -11.44
N VAL A 68 1.57 -4.85 -12.44
CA VAL A 68 2.66 -3.87 -12.39
C VAL A 68 2.40 -2.82 -11.32
N ASP A 69 1.18 -2.29 -11.24
CA ASP A 69 0.84 -1.25 -10.27
C ASP A 69 0.82 -1.79 -8.84
N VAL A 70 0.29 -3.00 -8.64
CA VAL A 70 0.29 -3.65 -7.32
C VAL A 70 1.73 -3.92 -6.85
N GLN A 71 2.59 -4.44 -7.72
CA GLN A 71 4.00 -4.69 -7.38
C GLN A 71 4.77 -3.40 -7.11
N ALA A 72 4.57 -2.37 -7.94
CA ALA A 72 5.19 -1.06 -7.76
C ALA A 72 4.77 -0.44 -6.43
N LYS A 73 3.48 -0.44 -6.10
CA LYS A 73 2.98 0.11 -4.84
C LYS A 73 3.48 -0.67 -3.63
N ARG A 74 3.53 -2.01 -3.71
CA ARG A 74 4.12 -2.84 -2.67
C ARG A 74 5.58 -2.48 -2.41
N ALA A 75 6.39 -2.34 -3.47
CA ALA A 75 7.79 -1.97 -3.36
C ALA A 75 7.95 -0.61 -2.69
N GLU A 76 7.15 0.38 -3.09
CA GLU A 76 7.13 1.71 -2.47
C GLU A 76 6.82 1.66 -0.97
N PHE A 77 5.81 0.90 -0.53
CA PHE A 77 5.49 0.78 0.89
C PHE A 77 6.61 0.11 1.68
N VAL A 78 7.28 -0.91 1.12
CA VAL A 78 8.42 -1.57 1.76
C VAL A 78 9.61 -0.61 1.87
N GLU A 79 9.91 0.16 0.83
CA GLU A 79 11.00 1.14 0.87
C GLU A 79 10.73 2.25 1.87
N ARG A 80 9.50 2.79 1.88
CA ARG A 80 9.07 3.78 2.88
C ARG A 80 9.14 3.24 4.30
N PHE A 81 8.72 1.99 4.53
CA PHE A 81 8.85 1.36 5.84
C PHE A 81 10.30 1.33 6.30
N ARG A 82 11.22 0.84 5.47
CA ARG A 82 12.65 0.78 5.82
C ARG A 82 13.23 2.16 6.09
N ALA A 83 12.94 3.12 5.20
CA ALA A 83 13.42 4.48 5.36
C ALA A 83 12.91 5.14 6.64
N GLU A 84 11.67 4.87 7.04
CA GLU A 84 11.11 5.38 8.29
C GLU A 84 11.70 4.63 9.48
N ASP A 85 11.72 3.30 9.48
CA ASP A 85 12.26 2.44 10.56
C ASP A 85 13.72 2.77 10.89
N ASP A 86 14.56 2.98 9.88
CA ASP A 86 15.97 3.38 10.03
C ASP A 86 16.17 4.78 10.65
N GLN A 87 15.11 5.61 10.71
CA GLN A 87 15.14 6.94 11.33
C GLN A 87 14.73 6.94 12.82
N GLY A 88 14.32 5.80 13.38
CA GLY A 88 13.97 5.63 14.80
C GLY A 88 15.15 5.26 15.67
#